data_AF-A0AAV0ASD0-F1
#
_entry.id   AF-A0AAV0ASD0-F1
#
_cell.length_a   1.000
_cell.length_b   1.000
_cell.length_c   1.000
_cell.angle_alpha   90.00
_cell.angle_beta   90.00
_cell.angle_gamma   90.00
#
_symmetry.space_group_name_H-M   'P 1'
#
loop_
_entity.id
_entity.type
_entity.pdbx_description
1 polymer ?
#
loop_
_entity_poly.entity_id
_entity_poly.type
_entity_poly.pdbx_seq_one_letter_code
_entity_poly.pdbx_strand_id
1 'polypeptide(L)'
;YYLKKPTEQQKSSNVDLIGSLPALYPCKICANDLEDQIKESPPRVLTREHLEQWFCEIHNQINRKLGKEEFDCKFVAKRWRDGWDDGSCD
;
A
#
# COMPACT_ATOMS: atom_id res chain seq x y z
N TYR A 1 -6.64 1.96 -8.05
CA TYR A 1 -7.70 0.98 -8.41
C TYR A 1 -7.09 -0.25 -9.08
N TYR A 2 -6.46 -1.15 -8.31
CA TYR A 2 -5.94 -2.41 -8.86
C TYR A 2 -7.08 -3.40 -9.20
N LEU A 3 -6.83 -4.44 -9.99
CA LEU A 3 -7.90 -5.38 -10.41
C LEU A 3 -8.10 -6.51 -9.40
N LYS A 4 -9.35 -6.97 -9.26
CA LYS A 4 -9.67 -8.17 -8.44
C LYS A 4 -9.01 -9.45 -8.98
N LYS A 5 -8.86 -9.54 -10.30
CA LYS A 5 -8.25 -10.67 -11.02
C LYS A 5 -7.21 -10.12 -12.02
N PRO A 6 -6.00 -9.75 -11.56
CA PRO A 6 -4.98 -9.20 -12.44
C PRO A 6 -4.35 -10.29 -13.32
N THR A 7 -3.92 -9.91 -14.51
CA THR A 7 -3.08 -10.76 -15.38
C THR A 7 -1.65 -10.84 -14.82
N GLU A 8 -0.87 -11.84 -15.25
CA GLU A 8 0.54 -11.95 -14.84
C GLU A 8 1.35 -10.69 -15.20
N GLN A 9 1.08 -10.08 -16.36
CA GLN A 9 1.71 -8.82 -16.74
C GLN A 9 1.36 -7.70 -15.75
N GLN A 10 0.10 -7.57 -15.34
CA GLN A 10 -0.31 -6.55 -14.37
C GLN A 10 0.30 -6.79 -12.98
N LYS A 11 0.49 -8.06 -12.58
CA LYS A 11 1.20 -8.41 -11.35
C LYS A 11 2.66 -7.95 -11.43
N SER A 12 3.37 -8.36 -12.47
CA SER A 12 4.77 -7.97 -12.71
C SER A 12 4.94 -6.45 -12.72
N SER A 13 4.13 -5.74 -13.50
CA SER A 13 4.22 -4.28 -13.59
C SER A 13 3.93 -3.58 -12.25
N ASN A 14 3.09 -4.15 -11.38
CA ASN A 14 2.88 -3.56 -10.05
C ASN A 14 4.06 -3.80 -9.11
N VAL A 15 4.69 -4.98 -9.20
CA VAL A 15 5.94 -5.25 -8.46
C VAL A 15 7.02 -4.26 -8.91
N ASP A 16 7.21 -4.08 -10.21
CA ASP A 16 8.20 -3.16 -10.77
C ASP A 16 7.93 -1.70 -10.39
N LEU A 17 6.67 -1.27 -10.49
CA LEU A 17 6.26 0.08 -10.10
C LEU A 17 6.56 0.35 -8.63
N ILE A 18 6.16 -0.55 -7.73
CA ILE A 18 6.34 -0.40 -6.29
C ILE A 18 7.83 -0.47 -5.93
N GLY A 19 8.57 -1.42 -6.50
CA GLY A 19 10.01 -1.55 -6.30
C GLY A 19 10.82 -0.36 -6.81
N SER A 20 10.28 0.41 -7.76
CA SER A 20 10.91 1.64 -8.25
C SER A 20 10.67 2.86 -7.36
N LEU A 21 9.69 2.82 -6.44
CA LEU A 21 9.33 3.98 -5.63
C LEU A 21 10.49 4.52 -4.77
N PRO A 22 11.29 3.69 -4.07
CA PRO A 22 12.43 4.19 -3.29
C PRO A 22 13.40 5.04 -4.11
N ALA A 23 13.70 4.64 -5.35
CA ALA A 23 14.63 5.37 -6.21
C ALA A 23 14.11 6.76 -6.64
N LEU A 24 12.79 6.95 -6.60
CA LEU A 24 12.12 8.18 -7.03
C LEU A 24 11.64 9.03 -5.84
N TYR A 25 11.71 8.52 -4.62
CA TYR A 25 11.18 9.19 -3.45
C TYR A 25 12.16 10.27 -2.94
N PRO A 26 11.78 11.57 -2.95
CA PRO A 26 12.74 12.67 -2.76
C PRO A 26 13.30 12.75 -1.33
N CYS A 27 12.63 12.17 -0.33
CA CYS A 27 13.14 12.07 1.03
C CYS A 27 14.09 10.87 1.14
N LYS A 28 15.40 11.10 1.16
CA LYS A 28 16.42 10.03 1.21
C LYS A 28 16.25 9.05 2.38
N ILE A 29 16.02 9.55 3.60
CA ILE A 29 15.83 8.68 4.76
C ILE A 29 14.55 7.84 4.65
N CYS A 30 13.47 8.44 4.15
CA CYS A 30 12.20 7.75 3.93
C CYS A 30 12.31 6.72 2.79
N ALA A 31 13.06 7.05 1.73
CA ALA A 31 13.31 6.18 0.59
C ALA A 31 14.06 4.91 0.99
N ASN A 32 15.16 5.07 1.74
CA ASN A 32 15.93 3.95 2.26
C ASN A 32 15.07 3.05 3.15
N ASP A 33 14.27 3.64 4.04
CA ASP A 33 13.36 2.88 4.90
C ASP A 33 12.29 2.12 4.09
N LEU A 34 11.73 2.74 3.06
CA LEU A 34 10.79 2.08 2.15
C LEU A 34 11.46 0.93 1.38
N GLU A 35 12.70 1.10 0.93
CA GLU A 35 13.46 0.05 0.25
C GLU A 35 13.65 -1.18 1.14
N ASP A 36 14.03 -0.97 2.40
CA ASP A 36 14.21 -2.04 3.38
C ASP A 36 12.88 -2.73 3.71
N GLN A 37 11.79 -1.96 3.89
CA GLN A 37 10.46 -2.51 4.12
C GLN A 37 9.95 -3.37 2.95
N ILE A 38 10.20 -2.94 1.70
CA ILE A 38 9.81 -3.71 0.50
C ILE A 38 10.60 -5.03 0.42
N LYS A 39 11.88 -5.04 0.83
CA LYS A 39 12.69 -6.27 0.89
C LYS A 39 12.18 -7.24 1.95
N GLU A 40 11.83 -6.73 3.13
CA GLU A 40 11.32 -7.54 4.25
C GLU A 40 9.89 -8.05 3.99
N SER A 41 9.04 -7.20 3.42
CA SER A 41 7.64 -7.50 3.10
C SER A 41 7.34 -7.13 1.65
N PRO A 42 7.58 -8.05 0.68
CA PRO A 42 7.32 -7.79 -0.72
C PRO A 42 5.83 -7.53 -1.03
N PRO A 43 5.52 -6.71 -2.06
CA PRO A 43 4.14 -6.36 -2.39
C PRO A 43 3.28 -7.56 -2.80
N ARG A 44 2.12 -7.69 -2.15
CA ARG A 44 1.17 -8.80 -2.39
C ARG A 44 0.22 -8.48 -3.55
N VAL A 45 0.65 -8.76 -4.77
CA VAL A 45 -0.06 -8.40 -6.02
C VAL A 45 -1.08 -9.43 -6.52
N LEU A 46 -1.43 -10.47 -5.76
CA LEU A 46 -2.30 -11.55 -6.26
C LEU A 46 -3.71 -11.06 -6.62
N THR A 47 -4.26 -10.17 -5.81
CA THR A 47 -5.55 -9.51 -6.05
C THR A 47 -5.50 -8.08 -5.53
N ARG A 48 -6.48 -7.27 -5.90
CA ARG A 48 -6.74 -5.96 -5.31
C ARG A 48 -6.73 -5.98 -3.78
N GLU A 49 -7.48 -6.88 -3.17
CA GLU A 49 -7.62 -6.94 -1.72
C GLU A 49 -6.30 -7.24 -1.01
N HIS A 50 -5.48 -8.15 -1.57
CA HIS A 50 -4.14 -8.43 -1.04
C HIS A 50 -3.21 -7.22 -1.12
N LEU A 51 -3.28 -6.47 -2.23
CA LEU A 51 -2.44 -5.31 -2.45
C LEU A 51 -2.87 -4.12 -1.58
N GLU A 52 -4.18 -3.88 -1.47
CA GLU A 52 -4.76 -2.86 -0.58
C GLU A 52 -4.36 -3.12 0.88
N GLN A 53 -4.42 -4.38 1.34
CA GLN A 53 -3.98 -4.74 2.69
C GLN A 53 -2.48 -4.54 2.89
N TRP A 54 -1.65 -4.98 1.93
CA TRP A 54 -0.20 -4.77 2.01
C TRP A 54 0.18 -3.29 2.13
N PHE A 55 -0.43 -2.42 1.32
CA PHE A 55 -0.21 -0.98 1.42
C PHE A 55 -0.65 -0.40 2.77
N CYS A 56 -1.75 -0.89 3.33
CA CYS A 56 -2.20 -0.45 4.65
C CYS A 56 -1.20 -0.86 5.75
N GLU A 57 -0.73 -2.10 5.72
CA GLU A 57 0.22 -2.63 6.70
C GLU A 57 1.56 -1.88 6.66
N ILE A 58 2.12 -1.63 5.47
CA ILE A 58 3.34 -0.82 5.27
C ILE A 58 3.14 0.61 5.79
N HIS A 59 2.00 1.25 5.47
CA HIS A 59 1.71 2.58 6.03
C HIS A 59 1.62 2.55 7.56
N ASN A 60 1.06 1.50 8.16
CA ASN A 60 1.01 1.37 9.62
C ASN A 60 2.38 1.09 10.24
N GLN A 61 3.31 0.44 9.54
CA GLN A 61 4.69 0.35 10.00
C GLN A 61 5.31 1.74 10.16
N ILE A 62 5.08 2.65 9.19
CA ILE A 62 5.51 4.05 9.29
C ILE A 62 4.78 4.78 10.43
N ASN A 63 3.47 4.58 10.58
CA ASN A 63 2.72 5.18 11.69
C ASN A 63 3.33 4.80 13.04
N ARG A 64 3.58 3.51 13.27
CA ARG A 64 4.23 3.02 14.51
C ARG A 64 5.61 3.65 14.71
N LYS A 65 6.46 3.67 13.67
CA LYS A 65 7.80 4.30 13.72
C LYS A 65 7.75 5.77 14.12
N LEU A 66 6.70 6.48 13.71
CA LEU A 66 6.50 7.91 13.98
C LEU A 66 5.62 8.19 15.21
N GLY A 67 5.22 7.18 15.98
CA GLY A 67 4.35 7.34 17.15
C GLY A 67 2.93 7.82 16.81
N LYS A 68 2.43 7.49 15.61
CA LYS A 68 1.07 7.79 15.16
C LYS A 68 0.15 6.59 15.41
N GLU A 69 -1.14 6.88 15.54
CA GLU A 69 -2.17 5.84 15.60
C GLU A 69 -2.18 5.00 14.32
N GLU A 70 -2.44 3.70 14.48
CA GLU A 70 -2.60 2.80 13.35
C GLU A 70 -3.99 2.98 12.71
N PHE A 71 -4.02 2.92 11.38
CA PHE A 71 -5.26 2.86 10.64
C PHE A 71 -5.82 1.44 10.65
N ASP A 72 -7.12 1.27 10.92
CA ASP A 72 -7.75 -0.05 10.85
C ASP A 72 -7.92 -0.50 9.39
N CYS A 73 -7.05 -1.42 8.97
CA CYS A 73 -6.99 -1.89 7.58
C CYS A 73 -8.27 -2.57 7.09
N LYS A 74 -9.23 -2.92 7.96
CA LYS A 74 -10.56 -3.37 7.51
C LYS A 74 -11.33 -2.29 6.75
N PHE A 75 -10.95 -1.02 6.92
CA PHE A 75 -11.59 0.13 6.28
C PHE A 75 -10.83 0.68 5.08
N VAL A 76 -9.76 0.01 4.61
CA VAL A 76 -8.92 0.51 3.51
C VAL A 76 -9.72 0.78 2.23
N ALA A 77 -10.67 -0.10 1.89
CA ALA A 77 -11.52 0.06 0.72
C ALA A 77 -12.50 1.24 0.87
N LYS A 78 -13.10 1.41 2.05
CA LYS A 78 -13.99 2.54 2.34
C LYS A 78 -13.26 3.86 2.20
N ARG A 79 -12.09 3.96 2.84
CA ARG A 79 -11.30 5.19 2.90
C ARG A 79 -10.76 5.62 1.54
N TRP A 80 -10.36 4.68 0.67
CA TRP A 80 -9.61 4.99 -0.56
C TRP A 80 -10.37 4.65 -1.85
N ARG A 81 -11.59 4.15 -1.77
CA ARG A 81 -12.35 3.71 -2.96
C ARG A 81 -13.85 3.92 -2.86
N ASP A 82 -14.48 3.38 -1.82
CA ASP A 82 -15.93 3.14 -1.81
C ASP A 82 -16.73 4.22 -1.07
N GLY A 83 -16.10 5.01 -0.19
CA GLY A 83 -16.79 5.91 0.74
C GLY A 83 -17.21 5.22 2.04
N TRP A 84 -17.65 5.99 3.02
CA TRP A 84 -18.14 5.48 4.31
C TRP A 84 -19.62 5.11 4.23
N ASP A 85 -20.02 4.08 4.98
CA ASP A 85 -21.40 3.54 4.96
C ASP A 85 -22.47 4.54 5.43
N ASP A 86 -22.06 5.61 6.12
CA ASP A 86 -22.94 6.66 6.64
C ASP A 86 -23.28 7.75 5.60
N GLY A 87 -22.74 7.64 4.38
CA GLY A 87 -22.96 8.61 3.30
C GLY A 87 -22.22 9.94 3.48
N SER A 88 -21.28 10.04 4.44
CA SER A 88 -20.52 11.27 4.69
C SER A 88 -19.61 11.73 3.53
N CYS A 89 -19.47 10.89 2.50
CA CYS A 89 -18.67 11.16 1.30
C CYS A 89 -19.51 11.22 0.02
N ASP A 90 -20.84 11.23 0.14
CA ASP A 90 -21.78 11.40 -0.98
C ASP A 90 -21.97 12.89 -1.34
#